data_AF-A0A3A8HT16-F1
#
_entry.id   AF-A0A3A8HT16-F1
#
_cell.length_a   1.000
_cell.length_b   1.000
_cell.length_c   1.000
_cell.angle_alpha   90.00
_cell.angle_beta   90.00
_cell.angle_gamma   90.00
#
_symmetry.space_group_name_H-M   'P 1'
#
loop_
_entity.id
_entity.type
_entity.pdbx_description
1 polymer ?
#
loop_
_entity_poly.entity_id
_entity_poly.type
_entity_poly.pdbx_seq_one_letter_code
_entity_poly.pdbx_strand_id
1 'polypeptide(L)'
;MQLELRSAHVHGAGNERRPLAALCEDEPHVHGELTWTIGERRVPCMGLWGPDDVCLGEWWDELTGAVAALSDRQPYTLDSCEQGDPAFLFERTDASIHLSIVAGMGGGDPHPEWQNAEFAWDDLGAALRRFKHDLRQLLALKGPPTLPEEWEKRFSERV
;
A
#
# COMPACT_ATOMS: atom_id res chain seq x y z
N MET A 1 8.68 9.12 7.51
CA MET A 1 8.41 8.29 6.30
C MET A 1 7.36 8.97 5.43
N GLN A 2 7.25 8.66 4.13
CA GLN A 2 6.25 9.22 3.22
C GLN A 2 5.62 8.15 2.32
N LEU A 3 4.30 8.21 2.11
CA LEU A 3 3.55 7.47 1.09
C LEU A 3 2.98 8.49 0.10
N GLU A 4 3.32 8.35 -1.17
CA GLU A 4 2.93 9.29 -2.21
C GLU A 4 2.20 8.56 -3.34
N LEU A 5 0.92 8.88 -3.51
CA LEU A 5 0.13 8.42 -4.65
C LEU A 5 0.49 9.27 -5.89
N ARG A 6 1.17 8.65 -6.86
CA ARG A 6 1.61 9.32 -8.10
C ARG A 6 0.59 9.19 -9.23
N SER A 7 -0.08 8.04 -9.32
CA SER A 7 -1.08 7.77 -10.34
C SER A 7 -2.07 6.73 -9.86
N ALA A 8 -3.26 6.69 -10.46
CA ALA A 8 -4.21 5.60 -10.27
C ALA A 8 -5.03 5.35 -11.54
N HIS A 9 -5.41 4.10 -11.76
CA HIS A 9 -6.13 3.60 -12.91
C HIS A 9 -6.91 2.33 -12.54
N VAL A 10 -7.83 1.92 -13.42
CA VAL A 10 -8.49 0.61 -13.33
C VAL A 10 -7.70 -0.34 -14.23
N HIS A 11 -7.44 -1.55 -13.75
CA HIS A 11 -6.77 -2.55 -14.58
C HIS A 11 -7.70 -2.99 -15.73
N GLY A 12 -7.14 -3.27 -16.89
CA GLY A 12 -7.87 -3.82 -18.04
C GLY A 12 -7.32 -5.18 -18.44
N ALA A 13 -7.70 -5.68 -19.62
CA ALA A 13 -7.17 -6.95 -20.07
C ALA A 13 -5.65 -6.85 -20.36
N GLY A 14 -4.85 -7.74 -19.77
CA GLY A 14 -3.40 -7.76 -19.93
C GLY A 14 -2.72 -6.65 -19.13
N ASN A 15 -2.06 -5.70 -19.80
CA ASN A 15 -1.41 -4.53 -19.15
C ASN A 15 -2.14 -3.22 -19.48
N GLU A 16 -3.42 -3.29 -19.86
CA GLU A 16 -4.19 -2.11 -20.19
C GLU A 16 -4.48 -1.28 -18.94
N ARG A 17 -4.29 0.04 -19.04
CA ARG A 17 -4.62 1.00 -17.99
C ARG A 17 -5.88 1.77 -18.37
N ARG A 18 -7.00 1.44 -17.75
CA ARG A 18 -8.30 2.08 -18.00
C ARG A 18 -8.50 3.29 -17.08
N PRO A 19 -9.31 4.29 -17.51
CA PRO A 19 -9.59 5.46 -16.68
C PRO A 19 -10.33 5.06 -15.40
N LEU A 20 -10.13 5.82 -14.32
CA LEU A 20 -10.81 5.62 -13.03
C LEU A 20 -12.34 5.66 -13.14
N ALA A 21 -12.88 6.38 -14.14
CA ALA A 21 -14.32 6.41 -14.43
C ALA A 21 -14.90 5.04 -14.84
N ALA A 22 -14.04 4.06 -15.17
CA ALA A 22 -14.43 2.70 -15.49
C ALA A 22 -14.59 1.79 -14.26
N LEU A 23 -14.27 2.29 -13.06
CA LEU A 23 -14.38 1.55 -11.80
C LEU A 23 -15.86 1.18 -11.55
N CYS A 24 -16.11 -0.08 -11.19
CA CYS A 24 -17.45 -0.57 -10.90
C CYS A 24 -17.42 -1.70 -9.86
N GLU A 25 -18.59 -2.15 -9.40
CA GLU A 25 -18.71 -3.22 -8.39
C GLU A 25 -18.09 -4.56 -8.85
N ASP A 26 -18.17 -4.87 -10.15
CA ASP A 26 -17.62 -6.12 -10.69
C ASP A 26 -16.09 -6.09 -10.84
N GLU A 27 -15.51 -4.89 -10.88
CA GLU A 27 -14.07 -4.67 -11.03
C GLU A 27 -13.65 -3.48 -10.16
N PRO A 28 -13.62 -3.66 -8.83
CA PRO A 28 -13.45 -2.54 -7.92
C PRO A 28 -11.96 -2.28 -7.62
N HIS A 29 -11.05 -2.99 -8.30
CA HIS A 29 -9.62 -2.85 -8.12
C HIS A 29 -9.09 -1.54 -8.73
N VAL A 30 -8.49 -0.72 -7.87
CA VAL A 30 -7.75 0.47 -8.29
C VAL A 30 -6.26 0.16 -8.17
N HIS A 31 -5.56 0.29 -9.29
CA HIS A 31 -4.12 0.14 -9.38
C HIS A 31 -3.44 1.49 -9.57
N GLY A 32 -2.16 1.60 -9.28
CA GLY A 32 -1.48 2.87 -9.38
C GLY A 32 -0.05 2.87 -8.91
N GLU A 33 0.67 3.94 -9.23
CA GLU A 33 2.00 4.16 -8.69
C GLU A 33 1.92 4.72 -7.27
N LEU A 34 2.33 3.91 -6.30
CA LEU A 34 2.50 4.30 -4.90
C LEU A 34 3.98 4.29 -4.53
N THR A 35 4.54 5.45 -4.23
CA THR A 35 5.93 5.56 -3.78
C THR A 35 5.98 5.55 -2.25
N TRP A 36 6.80 4.69 -1.67
CA TRP A 36 7.14 4.73 -0.26
C TRP A 36 8.60 5.17 -0.06
N THR A 37 8.80 6.23 0.71
CA THR A 37 10.13 6.72 1.09
C THR A 37 10.35 6.65 2.60
N ILE A 38 11.50 6.08 3.01
CA ILE A 38 12.01 6.07 4.39
C ILE A 38 13.35 6.80 4.41
N GLY A 39 13.43 7.90 5.16
CA GLY A 39 14.56 8.83 5.07
C GLY A 39 14.69 9.39 3.65
N GLU A 40 15.83 9.15 3.00
CA GLU A 40 16.09 9.56 1.61
C GLU A 40 15.97 8.39 0.60
N ARG A 41 15.51 7.23 1.05
CA ARG A 41 15.52 5.98 0.26
C ARG A 41 14.10 5.56 -0.13
N ARG A 42 13.91 5.21 -1.40
CA ARG A 42 12.65 4.61 -1.91
C ARG A 42 12.63 3.11 -1.62
N VAL A 43 11.58 2.65 -0.94
CA VAL A 43 11.32 1.22 -0.69
C VAL A 43 11.08 0.53 -2.04
N PRO A 44 11.83 -0.52 -2.38
CA PRO A 44 11.67 -1.24 -3.65
C PRO A 44 10.57 -2.31 -3.58
N CYS A 45 10.27 -2.90 -4.74
CA CYS A 45 9.46 -4.11 -4.88
C CYS A 45 8.03 -4.00 -4.34
N MET A 46 7.38 -2.85 -4.49
CA MET A 46 6.03 -2.64 -3.96
C MET A 46 4.92 -3.13 -4.90
N GLY A 47 5.18 -3.17 -6.22
CA GLY A 47 4.15 -3.40 -7.23
C GLY A 47 4.24 -4.71 -8.00
N LEU A 48 3.08 -5.11 -8.54
CA LEU A 48 2.85 -6.37 -9.26
C LEU A 48 3.25 -6.29 -10.75
N TRP A 49 2.86 -5.22 -11.46
CA TRP A 49 3.09 -5.07 -12.92
C TRP A 49 4.23 -4.10 -13.27
N GLY A 50 4.96 -3.70 -12.24
CA GLY A 50 6.06 -2.75 -12.27
C GLY A 50 6.45 -2.46 -10.82
N PRO A 51 7.65 -1.91 -10.57
CA PRO A 51 8.21 -1.82 -9.21
C PRO A 51 7.32 -1.08 -8.20
N ASP A 52 6.39 -0.26 -8.69
CA ASP A 52 5.50 0.57 -7.90
C ASP A 52 4.03 0.50 -8.35
N ASP A 53 3.68 -0.36 -9.31
CA ASP A 53 2.29 -0.49 -9.78
C ASP A 53 1.51 -1.46 -8.88
N VAL A 54 0.85 -0.90 -7.87
CA VAL A 54 0.28 -1.66 -6.76
C VAL A 54 -1.25 -1.70 -6.81
N CYS A 55 -1.86 -2.74 -6.24
CA CYS A 55 -3.28 -2.70 -5.88
C CYS A 55 -3.46 -1.76 -4.68
N LEU A 56 -4.05 -0.58 -4.89
CA LEU A 56 -4.19 0.45 -3.85
C LEU A 56 -5.15 0.02 -2.72
N GLY A 57 -6.12 -0.85 -3.03
CA GLY A 57 -7.03 -1.42 -2.04
C GLY A 57 -6.31 -2.41 -1.10
N GLU A 58 -5.48 -3.29 -1.67
CA GLU A 58 -4.68 -4.24 -0.91
C GLU A 58 -3.66 -3.51 -0.01
N TRP A 59 -2.91 -2.55 -0.57
CA TRP A 59 -1.97 -1.76 0.22
C TRP A 59 -2.66 -0.95 1.32
N TRP A 60 -3.89 -0.47 1.09
CA TRP A 60 -4.70 0.15 2.13
C TRP A 60 -5.01 -0.82 3.27
N ASP A 61 -5.52 -2.00 2.92
CA ASP A 61 -5.94 -3.02 3.87
C ASP A 61 -4.74 -3.51 4.70
N GLU A 62 -3.61 -3.80 4.04
CA GLU A 62 -2.38 -4.29 4.66
C GLU A 62 -1.70 -3.25 5.57
N LEU A 63 -1.61 -1.98 5.14
CA LEU A 63 -1.03 -0.93 5.99
C LEU A 63 -1.93 -0.62 7.20
N THR A 64 -3.25 -0.71 7.03
CA THR A 64 -4.19 -0.58 8.15
C THR A 64 -4.06 -1.78 9.11
N GLY A 65 -3.89 -2.99 8.58
CA GLY A 65 -3.58 -4.20 9.34
C GLY A 65 -2.27 -4.07 10.13
N ALA A 66 -1.22 -3.55 9.50
CA ALA A 66 0.04 -3.24 10.16
C ALA A 66 -0.15 -2.25 11.32
N VAL A 67 -0.90 -1.16 11.11
CA VAL A 67 -1.19 -0.20 12.19
C VAL A 67 -1.93 -0.88 13.36
N ALA A 68 -2.90 -1.74 13.07
CA ALA A 68 -3.64 -2.47 14.10
C ALA A 68 -2.72 -3.41 14.89
N ALA A 69 -1.94 -4.25 14.23
CA ALA A 69 -1.03 -5.20 14.88
C ALA A 69 0.08 -4.49 15.69
N LEU A 70 0.69 -3.45 15.12
CA LEU A 70 1.77 -2.70 15.76
C LEU A 70 1.25 -1.83 16.91
N SER A 71 -0.04 -1.50 16.97
CA SER A 71 -0.62 -0.86 18.16
C SER A 71 -0.48 -1.72 19.41
N ASP A 72 -0.57 -3.05 19.25
CA ASP A 72 -0.33 -4.05 20.30
C ASP A 72 1.11 -4.59 20.32
N ARG A 73 2.03 -3.89 19.61
CA ARG A 73 3.44 -4.27 19.44
C ARG A 73 3.64 -5.69 18.90
N GLN A 74 2.66 -6.21 18.15
CA GLN A 74 2.83 -7.47 17.43
C GLN A 74 3.55 -7.19 16.11
N PRO A 75 4.54 -8.02 15.73
CA PRO A 75 5.10 -7.99 14.39
C PRO A 75 4.00 -8.20 13.35
N TYR A 76 4.15 -7.54 12.21
CA TYR A 76 3.24 -7.69 11.07
C TYR A 76 4.04 -7.92 9.81
N THR A 77 3.63 -8.88 8.98
CA THR A 77 4.25 -9.12 7.68
C THR A 77 3.21 -8.87 6.61
N LEU A 78 3.46 -7.86 5.78
CA LEU A 78 2.72 -7.67 4.53
C LEU A 78 3.35 -8.59 3.49
N ASP A 79 2.59 -9.56 3.02
CA ASP A 79 3.02 -10.55 2.03
C ASP A 79 1.88 -10.71 1.01
N SER A 80 2.09 -10.22 -0.23
CA SER A 80 1.11 -10.35 -1.31
C SER A 80 0.86 -11.81 -1.70
N CYS A 81 1.74 -12.73 -1.27
CA CYS A 81 1.79 -14.14 -1.66
C CYS A 81 1.96 -14.35 -3.16
N GLU A 82 2.18 -13.27 -3.93
CA GLU A 82 2.34 -13.31 -5.37
C GLU A 82 3.68 -13.94 -5.75
N GLN A 83 3.69 -14.61 -6.88
CA GLN A 83 4.85 -15.38 -7.29
C GLN A 83 6.05 -14.48 -7.54
N GLY A 84 7.11 -14.65 -6.74
CA GLY A 84 8.36 -13.91 -6.89
C GLY A 84 8.41 -12.59 -6.12
N ASP A 85 7.36 -12.21 -5.41
CA ASP A 85 7.32 -11.00 -4.59
C ASP A 85 7.94 -11.24 -3.20
N PRO A 86 8.77 -10.31 -2.69
CA PRO A 86 9.21 -10.36 -1.31
C PRO A 86 8.10 -9.91 -0.36
N ALA A 87 8.33 -10.11 0.95
CA ALA A 87 7.43 -9.63 2.00
C ALA A 87 8.06 -8.49 2.82
N PHE A 88 7.22 -7.68 3.45
CA PHE A 88 7.61 -6.53 4.25
C PHE A 88 7.29 -6.80 5.72
N LEU A 89 8.32 -7.08 6.52
CA LEU A 89 8.21 -7.29 7.95
C LEU A 89 8.32 -5.95 8.70
N PHE A 90 7.33 -5.68 9.54
CA PHE A 90 7.26 -4.55 10.43
C PHE A 90 7.39 -4.99 11.88
N GLU A 91 8.31 -4.36 12.60
CA GLU A 91 8.49 -4.58 14.03
C GLU A 91 8.51 -3.23 14.73
N ARG A 92 7.64 -3.06 15.73
CA ARG A 92 7.55 -1.80 16.48
C ARG A 92 8.27 -1.90 17.83
N THR A 93 9.14 -0.93 18.07
CA THR A 93 9.59 -0.52 19.41
C THR A 93 8.82 0.72 19.86
N ASP A 94 9.01 1.21 21.08
CA ASP A 94 8.17 2.25 21.70
C ASP A 94 7.67 3.35 20.73
N ALA A 95 8.59 4.08 20.12
CA ALA A 95 8.30 5.18 19.19
C ALA A 95 8.75 4.93 17.74
N SER A 96 9.38 3.80 17.46
CA SER A 96 9.95 3.50 16.13
C SER A 96 9.40 2.21 15.56
N ILE A 97 9.29 2.16 14.23
CA ILE A 97 9.07 0.94 13.45
C ILE A 97 10.37 0.62 12.72
N HIS A 98 10.72 -0.66 12.69
CA HIS A 98 11.74 -1.22 11.82
C HIS A 98 11.05 -1.98 10.68
N LEU A 99 11.38 -1.62 9.45
CA LEU A 99 10.99 -2.36 8.25
C LEU A 99 12.15 -3.23 7.76
N SER A 100 11.85 -4.49 7.46
CA SER A 100 12.76 -5.41 6.78
C SER A 100 12.07 -6.03 5.56
N ILE A 101 12.75 -6.10 4.42
CA ILE A 101 12.27 -6.83 3.25
C ILE A 101 12.80 -8.27 3.32
N VAL A 102 11.90 -9.21 3.54
CA VAL A 102 12.18 -10.63 3.79
C VAL A 102 11.67 -11.50 2.64
N ALA A 103 11.99 -12.79 2.64
CA ALA A 103 11.44 -13.73 1.67
C ALA A 103 9.91 -13.85 1.86
N GLY A 104 9.16 -13.75 0.77
CA GLY A 104 7.71 -13.92 0.76
C GLY A 104 7.30 -15.39 0.61
N MET A 105 6.04 -15.68 0.92
CA MET A 105 5.46 -17.01 0.77
C MET A 105 5.33 -17.41 -0.71
N GLY A 106 5.08 -16.45 -1.60
CA GLY A 106 5.05 -16.64 -3.05
C GLY A 106 6.43 -16.78 -3.71
N GLY A 107 7.51 -16.57 -2.95
CA GLY A 107 8.88 -16.50 -3.45
C GLY A 107 9.50 -15.14 -3.12
N GLY A 108 10.38 -14.64 -3.99
CA GLY A 108 11.04 -13.35 -3.79
C GLY A 108 12.22 -13.42 -2.83
N ASP A 109 13.34 -12.84 -3.26
CA ASP A 109 14.54 -12.80 -2.43
C ASP A 109 14.42 -11.67 -1.40
N PRO A 110 14.89 -11.88 -0.16
CA PRO A 110 15.03 -10.79 0.80
C PRO A 110 15.94 -9.71 0.23
N HIS A 111 15.72 -8.45 0.60
CA HIS A 111 16.55 -7.35 0.12
C HIS A 111 17.58 -6.96 1.21
N PRO A 112 18.87 -7.32 1.09
CA PRO A 112 19.84 -7.18 2.19
C PRO A 112 20.10 -5.73 2.62
N GLU A 113 19.96 -4.78 1.68
CA GLU A 113 20.10 -3.35 1.98
C GLU A 113 18.89 -2.75 2.73
N TRP A 114 17.78 -3.48 2.80
CA TRP A 114 16.53 -3.05 3.43
C TRP A 114 16.21 -3.94 4.62
N GLN A 115 17.16 -4.02 5.56
CA GLN A 115 16.99 -4.70 6.85
C GLN A 115 16.99 -3.65 7.95
N ASN A 116 15.98 -3.69 8.83
CA ASN A 116 15.80 -2.78 9.95
C ASN A 116 15.82 -1.27 9.56
N ALA A 117 15.20 -0.93 8.43
CA ALA A 117 14.99 0.47 8.06
C ALA A 117 14.05 1.15 9.06
N GLU A 118 14.57 2.08 9.85
CA GLU A 118 13.86 2.72 10.95
C GLU A 118 13.05 3.95 10.48
N PHE A 119 11.85 4.10 11.03
CA PHE A 119 11.07 5.34 10.95
C PHE A 119 10.14 5.49 12.16
N ALA A 120 9.64 6.70 12.41
CA ALA A 120 8.77 6.96 13.56
C ALA A 120 7.40 6.30 13.40
N TRP A 121 6.86 5.76 14.50
CA TRP A 121 5.50 5.22 14.58
C TRP A 121 4.45 6.24 14.11
N ASP A 122 4.58 7.48 14.57
CA ASP A 122 3.63 8.55 14.23
C ASP A 122 3.64 8.89 12.74
N ASP A 123 4.77 8.70 12.06
CA ASP A 123 4.89 8.94 10.63
C ASP A 123 4.05 7.96 9.81
N LEU A 124 3.90 6.71 10.26
CA LEU A 124 3.06 5.71 9.57
C LEU A 124 1.61 6.16 9.52
N GLY A 125 1.06 6.52 10.68
CA GLY A 125 -0.33 7.00 10.77
C GLY A 125 -0.54 8.29 9.97
N ALA A 126 0.43 9.20 9.98
CA ALA A 126 0.36 10.43 9.18
C ALA A 126 0.38 10.12 7.67
N ALA A 127 1.27 9.24 7.23
CA ALA A 127 1.38 8.84 5.83
C ALA A 127 0.12 8.11 5.35
N LEU A 128 -0.44 7.20 6.15
CA LEU A 128 -1.66 6.46 5.80
C LEU A 128 -2.88 7.39 5.72
N ARG A 129 -3.02 8.36 6.65
CA ARG A 129 -4.06 9.40 6.54
C ARG A 129 -3.92 10.26 5.29
N ARG A 130 -2.68 10.60 4.90
CA ARG A 130 -2.41 11.37 3.69
C ARG A 130 -2.74 10.56 2.43
N PHE A 131 -2.30 9.31 2.37
CA PHE A 131 -2.64 8.38 1.29
C PHE A 131 -4.16 8.24 1.14
N LYS A 132 -4.90 8.03 2.24
CA LYS A 132 -6.37 8.00 2.24
C LYS A 132 -6.97 9.23 1.59
N HIS A 133 -6.50 10.40 2.02
CA HIS A 133 -7.01 11.69 1.57
C HIS A 133 -6.79 11.87 0.06
N ASP A 134 -5.55 11.64 -0.39
CA ASP A 134 -5.15 11.83 -1.78
C ASP A 134 -5.90 10.84 -2.71
N LEU A 135 -6.03 9.57 -2.30
CA LEU A 135 -6.79 8.57 -3.07
C LEU A 135 -8.28 8.90 -3.14
N ARG A 136 -8.89 9.32 -2.02
CA ARG A 136 -10.30 9.74 -1.99
C ARG A 136 -10.53 10.96 -2.90
N GLN A 137 -9.65 11.95 -2.87
CA GLN A 137 -9.73 13.11 -3.76
C GLN A 137 -9.61 12.71 -5.23
N LEU A 138 -8.70 11.79 -5.54
CA LEU A 138 -8.49 11.32 -6.90
C LEU A 138 -9.72 10.57 -7.44
N LEU A 139 -10.31 9.67 -6.65
CA LEU A 139 -11.53 8.94 -7.02
C LEU A 139 -12.75 9.87 -7.11
N ALA A 140 -12.87 10.88 -6.25
CA ALA A 140 -13.94 11.88 -6.37
C ALA A 140 -13.82 12.73 -7.64
N LEU A 141 -12.59 13.00 -8.10
CA LEU A 141 -12.34 13.82 -9.29
C LEU A 141 -12.46 13.05 -10.61
N LYS A 142 -11.99 11.79 -10.62
CA LYS A 142 -11.79 11.01 -11.86
C LYS A 142 -12.56 9.69 -11.90
N GLY A 143 -13.13 9.27 -10.77
CA GLY A 143 -13.88 8.04 -10.63
C GLY A 143 -15.31 8.14 -11.16
N PRO A 144 -16.09 7.06 -11.02
CA PRO A 144 -17.51 7.04 -11.37
C PRO A 144 -18.33 7.97 -10.45
N PRO A 145 -19.56 8.35 -10.85
CA PRO A 145 -20.45 9.16 -10.01
C PRO A 145 -20.82 8.52 -8.67
N THR A 146 -20.84 7.18 -8.64
CA THR A 146 -21.06 6.37 -7.44
C THR A 146 -19.88 5.43 -7.31
N LEU A 147 -19.20 5.47 -6.17
CA LEU A 147 -18.08 4.58 -5.89
C LEU A 147 -18.59 3.18 -5.52
N PRO A 148 -17.82 2.12 -5.81
CA PRO A 148 -18.13 0.80 -5.28
C PRO A 148 -18.21 0.80 -3.76
N GLU A 149 -19.10 -0.01 -3.18
CA GLU A 149 -19.36 -0.07 -1.73
C GLU A 149 -18.07 -0.29 -0.92
N GLU A 150 -17.16 -1.12 -1.44
CA GLU A 150 -15.88 -1.40 -0.77
C GLU A 150 -15.00 -0.16 -0.58
N TRP A 151 -15.01 0.78 -1.51
CA TRP A 151 -14.25 2.03 -1.39
C TRP A 151 -14.91 2.99 -0.41
N GLU A 152 -16.25 3.04 -0.40
CA GLU A 152 -16.98 3.80 0.62
C GLU A 152 -16.66 3.29 2.03
N LYS A 153 -16.61 1.96 2.19
CA LYS A 153 -16.22 1.31 3.44
C LYS A 153 -14.79 1.66 3.84
N ARG A 154 -13.78 1.46 2.98
CA ARG A 154 -12.38 1.84 3.26
C ARG A 154 -12.26 3.32 3.64
N PHE A 155 -13.02 4.20 2.98
CA PHE A 155 -13.01 5.62 3.31
C PHE A 155 -13.73 5.98 4.62
N SER A 156 -14.57 5.11 5.14
CA SER A 156 -15.22 5.27 6.45
C SER A 156 -14.34 4.82 7.63
N GLU A 157 -13.36 3.94 7.38
CA GLU A 157 -12.49 3.37 8.41
C GLU A 157 -11.61 4.42 9.09
N ARG A 158 -11.35 4.26 10.39
CA ARG A 158 -10.45 5.16 11.11
C ARG A 158 -9.01 4.70 10.92
N VAL A 159 -8.12 5.66 10.72
CA VAL A 159 -6.66 5.50 10.72
C VAL A 159 -6.08 6.23 11.91
#